data_AF-A0A925Z175-F1
#
_entry.id   AF-A0A925Z175-F1
#
_cell.length_a   1.000
_cell.length_b   1.000
_cell.length_c   1.000
_cell.angle_alpha   90.00
_cell.angle_beta   90.00
_cell.angle_gamma   90.00
#
_symmetry.space_group_name_H-M   'P 1'
#
loop_
_entity.id
_entity.type
_entity.pdbx_description
1 polymer ?
#
loop_
_entity_poly.entity_id
_entity_poly.type
_entity_poly.pdbx_seq_one_letter_code
_entity_poly.pdbx_strand_id
1 'polypeptide(L)'
;MIDPNSPQAQQYINSMETAEYKEILLADAEKKVSESRTALYAIAGLSVVGGVVSYFIDKVTGLDILIGSLIIALVFLVLAFFVNKKPKLCVLTGLILYCTLLIIDAIADPSSLIKGILVKGIIIYFLIKGFKAAREVEEMRAKLSNLETMKEEDKPIDQI
;
A
#
# COMPACT_ATOMS: atom_id res chain seq x y z
N MET A 1 -3.01 -15.39 -46.49
CA MET A 1 -3.91 -15.04 -45.38
C MET A 1 -3.92 -16.22 -44.43
N ILE A 2 -3.65 -16.00 -43.15
CA ILE A 2 -3.72 -17.05 -42.12
C ILE A 2 -5.21 -17.36 -41.90
N ASP A 3 -5.59 -18.63 -41.93
CA ASP A 3 -6.95 -19.07 -41.62
C ASP A 3 -7.26 -18.71 -40.16
N PRO A 4 -8.29 -17.87 -39.88
CA PRO A 4 -8.63 -17.43 -38.53
C PRO A 4 -9.14 -18.54 -37.61
N ASN A 5 -9.45 -19.72 -38.14
CA ASN A 5 -9.80 -20.91 -37.35
C ASN A 5 -8.66 -21.94 -37.25
N SER A 6 -7.46 -21.61 -37.75
CA SER A 6 -6.30 -22.48 -37.62
C SER A 6 -5.79 -22.50 -36.17
N PRO A 7 -5.31 -23.65 -35.66
CA PRO A 7 -4.79 -23.76 -34.29
C PRO A 7 -3.74 -22.68 -33.94
N GLN A 8 -2.94 -22.26 -34.93
CA GLN A 8 -1.94 -21.20 -34.78
C GLN A 8 -2.56 -19.80 -34.63
N ALA A 9 -3.65 -19.50 -35.36
CA ALA A 9 -4.36 -18.23 -35.24
C ALA A 9 -5.09 -18.11 -33.89
N GLN A 10 -5.74 -19.19 -33.42
CA GLN A 10 -6.34 -19.24 -32.08
C GLN A 10 -5.28 -19.05 -30.97
N GLN A 11 -4.10 -19.67 -31.08
CA GLN A 11 -3.01 -19.45 -30.12
C GLN A 11 -2.54 -18.00 -30.07
N TYR A 12 -2.43 -17.34 -31.23
CA TYR A 12 -2.03 -15.93 -31.32
C TYR A 12 -3.07 -15.00 -30.68
N ILE A 13 -4.36 -15.22 -30.99
CA ILE A 13 -5.48 -14.45 -30.43
C ILE A 13 -5.54 -14.61 -28.90
N ASN A 14 -5.46 -15.85 -28.40
CA ASN A 14 -5.45 -16.13 -26.96
C ASN A 14 -4.21 -15.53 -26.27
N SER A 15 -3.06 -15.49 -26.96
CA SER A 15 -1.84 -14.87 -26.42
C SER A 15 -1.92 -13.34 -26.33
N MET A 16 -2.62 -12.70 -27.27
CA MET A 16 -2.90 -11.26 -27.24
C MET A 16 -3.91 -10.91 -26.16
N GLU A 17 -5.02 -11.66 -26.07
CA GLU A 17 -6.05 -11.45 -25.05
C GLU A 17 -5.47 -11.58 -23.63
N THR A 18 -4.61 -12.57 -23.40
CA THR A 18 -3.95 -12.74 -22.09
C THR A 18 -2.91 -11.66 -21.79
N ALA A 19 -2.18 -11.16 -22.78
CA ALA A 19 -1.23 -10.05 -22.60
C ALA A 19 -1.96 -8.74 -22.25
N GLU A 20 -3.02 -8.40 -22.99
CA GLU A 20 -3.85 -7.22 -22.75
C GLU A 20 -4.54 -7.31 -21.38
N TYR A 21 -5.11 -8.46 -21.04
CA TYR A 21 -5.71 -8.72 -19.72
C TYR A 21 -4.71 -8.56 -18.58
N LYS A 22 -3.47 -9.03 -18.75
CA LYS A 22 -2.39 -8.89 -17.76
C LYS A 22 -2.00 -7.42 -17.58
N GLU A 23 -1.86 -6.65 -18.66
CA GLU A 23 -1.54 -5.22 -18.57
C GLU A 23 -2.64 -4.44 -17.84
N ILE A 24 -3.92 -4.72 -18.13
CA ILE A 24 -5.06 -4.09 -17.44
C ILE A 24 -5.02 -4.41 -15.93
N LEU A 25 -4.81 -5.67 -15.56
CA LEU A 25 -4.72 -6.07 -14.15
C LEU A 25 -3.53 -5.43 -13.42
N LEU A 26 -2.38 -5.34 -14.09
CA LEU A 26 -1.19 -4.70 -13.51
C LEU A 26 -1.40 -3.18 -13.33
N ALA A 27 -1.98 -2.50 -14.32
CA ALA A 27 -2.29 -1.08 -14.24
C ALA A 27 -3.29 -0.76 -13.10
N ASP A 28 -4.35 -1.55 -12.97
CA ASP A 28 -5.32 -1.42 -11.88
C ASP A 28 -4.68 -1.70 -10.51
N ALA A 29 -3.79 -2.69 -10.44
CA ALA A 29 -3.06 -3.00 -9.23
C ALA A 29 -2.15 -1.82 -8.80
N GLU A 30 -1.38 -1.24 -9.73
CA GLU A 30 -0.50 -0.11 -9.46
C GLU A 30 -1.28 1.14 -9.01
N LYS A 31 -2.42 1.41 -9.66
CA LYS A 31 -3.31 2.51 -9.27
C LYS A 31 -3.78 2.36 -7.81
N LYS A 32 -4.21 1.16 -7.41
CA LYS A 32 -4.64 0.84 -6.03
C LYS A 32 -3.50 0.93 -5.00
N VAL A 33 -2.28 0.55 -5.38
CA VAL A 33 -1.08 0.74 -4.54
C VAL A 33 -0.81 2.23 -4.30
N SER A 34 -0.98 3.06 -5.34
CA SER A 34 -0.74 4.51 -5.23
C SER A 34 -1.69 5.19 -4.24
N GLU A 35 -2.96 4.78 -4.19
CA GLU A 35 -3.94 5.30 -3.22
C GLU A 35 -3.57 4.93 -1.78
N SER A 36 -3.03 3.74 -1.57
CA SER A 36 -2.63 3.25 -0.24
C SER A 36 -1.43 4.01 0.31
N ARG A 37 -0.55 4.48 -0.58
CA ARG A 37 0.65 5.26 -0.24
C ARG A 37 0.32 6.63 0.36
N THR A 38 -0.76 7.24 -0.12
CA THR A 38 -1.19 8.57 0.32
C THR A 38 -1.48 8.61 1.82
N ALA A 39 -2.02 7.54 2.40
CA ALA A 39 -2.29 7.45 3.83
C ALA A 39 -1.00 7.54 4.66
N LEU A 40 0.04 6.81 4.27
CA LEU A 40 1.33 6.79 4.97
C LEU A 40 2.04 8.15 4.87
N TYR A 41 1.98 8.81 3.70
CA TYR A 41 2.49 10.18 3.56
C TYR A 41 1.69 11.20 4.39
N ALA A 42 0.37 11.04 4.47
CA ALA A 42 -0.47 11.91 5.31
C ALA A 42 -0.09 11.80 6.78
N ILE A 43 0.17 10.58 7.29
CA ILE A 43 0.66 10.38 8.66
C ILE A 43 2.02 11.04 8.86
N ALA A 44 2.97 10.81 7.94
CA ALA A 44 4.29 11.42 8.03
C ALA A 44 4.21 12.95 8.07
N GLY A 45 3.41 13.55 7.18
CA GLY A 45 3.19 15.00 7.16
C GLY A 45 2.53 15.51 8.44
N LEU A 46 1.50 14.82 8.94
CA LEU A 46 0.81 15.21 10.16
C LEU A 46 1.72 15.11 11.39
N SER A 47 2.58 14.09 11.47
CA SER A 47 3.56 13.96 12.53
C SER A 47 4.52 15.15 12.54
N VAL A 48 5.05 15.56 11.39
CA VAL A 48 5.92 16.75 11.30
C VAL A 48 5.18 18.01 11.76
N VAL A 49 3.97 18.23 11.25
CA VAL A 49 3.16 19.41 11.63
C VAL A 49 2.86 19.40 13.14
N GLY A 50 2.47 18.26 13.69
CA GLY A 50 2.20 18.10 15.12
C GLY A 50 3.42 18.43 15.98
N GLY A 51 4.58 17.86 15.65
CA GLY A 51 5.83 18.14 16.35
C GLY A 51 6.25 19.61 16.29
N VAL A 52 6.11 20.24 15.12
CA VAL A 52 6.44 21.66 14.92
C VAL A 52 5.49 22.55 15.75
N VAL A 53 4.18 22.28 15.71
CA VAL A 53 3.19 23.03 16.50
C VAL A 53 3.47 22.89 18.00
N SER A 54 3.78 21.68 18.47
CA SER A 54 4.15 21.44 19.88
C SER A 54 5.39 22.24 20.30
N TYR A 55 6.41 22.32 19.45
CA TYR A 55 7.61 23.13 19.70
C TYR A 55 7.32 24.63 19.83
N PHE A 56 6.37 25.16 19.05
CA PHE A 56 5.97 26.58 19.16
C PHE A 56 5.10 26.88 20.37
N ILE A 57 4.34 25.90 20.89
CA ILE A 57 3.52 26.05 22.10
C ILE A 57 4.39 26.04 23.35
N ASP A 58 5.28 25.05 23.47
CA ASP A 58 6.21 24.93 24.58
C ASP A 58 7.58 24.52 24.04
N LYS A 59 8.57 25.39 24.19
CA LYS A 59 9.92 25.15 23.67
C LYS A 59 10.70 24.10 24.45
N VAL A 60 10.40 23.91 25.74
CA VAL A 60 11.17 23.01 26.61
C VAL A 60 10.72 21.57 26.37
N THR A 61 9.43 21.29 26.50
CA THR A 61 8.88 19.95 26.24
C THR A 61 8.68 19.66 24.76
N GLY A 62 8.42 20.70 23.96
CA GLY A 62 8.14 20.56 22.54
C GLY A 62 9.35 20.20 21.68
N LEU A 63 10.59 20.40 22.18
CA LEU A 63 11.79 19.91 21.49
C LEU A 63 11.84 18.38 21.46
N ASP A 64 11.56 17.73 22.60
CA ASP A 64 11.52 16.27 22.71
C ASP A 64 10.41 15.69 21.83
N ILE A 65 9.22 16.32 21.86
CA ILE A 65 8.08 15.95 21.03
C ILE A 65 8.39 16.10 19.54
N LEU A 66 9.06 17.19 19.14
CA LEU A 66 9.46 17.42 17.76
C LEU A 66 10.44 16.35 17.25
N ILE A 67 11.45 15.99 18.05
CA ILE A 67 12.40 14.94 17.69
C ILE A 67 11.68 13.59 17.52
N GLY A 68 10.84 13.21 18.49
CA GLY A 68 10.04 11.98 18.40
C GLY A 68 9.12 11.96 17.17
N SER A 69 8.49 13.11 16.87
CA SER A 69 7.60 13.25 15.71
C SER A 69 8.35 13.15 14.39
N LEU A 70 9.57 13.68 14.30
CA LEU A 70 10.42 13.56 13.12
C LEU A 70 10.85 12.11 12.88
N ILE A 71 11.19 11.37 13.94
CA ILE A 71 11.52 9.94 13.83
C ILE A 71 10.30 9.16 13.31
N ILE A 72 9.12 9.41 13.88
CA ILE A 72 7.87 8.77 13.42
C ILE A 72 7.61 9.12 11.96
N ALA A 73 7.75 10.40 11.58
CA ALA A 73 7.56 10.85 10.20
C ALA A 73 8.51 10.12 9.23
N LEU A 74 9.78 9.98 9.60
CA LEU A 74 10.76 9.24 8.80
C LEU A 74 10.38 7.77 8.63
N VAL A 75 9.93 7.10 9.70
CA VAL A 75 9.48 5.70 9.63
C VAL A 75 8.31 5.54 8.66
N PHE A 76 7.28 6.39 8.76
CA PHE A 76 6.13 6.34 7.86
C PHE A 76 6.49 6.72 6.42
N LEU A 77 7.45 7.63 6.22
CA LEU A 77 7.95 8.01 4.91
C LEU A 77 8.71 6.87 4.24
N VAL A 78 9.54 6.15 4.99
CA VAL A 78 10.21 4.93 4.52
C VAL A 78 9.18 3.86 4.15
N LEU A 79 8.19 3.61 5.02
CA LEU A 79 7.09 2.68 4.71
C LEU A 79 6.34 3.06 3.43
N ALA A 80 6.06 4.35 3.23
CA ALA A 80 5.42 4.87 2.03
C ALA A 80 6.28 4.65 0.77
N PHE A 81 7.60 4.83 0.87
CA PHE A 81 8.53 4.60 -0.22
C PHE A 81 8.61 3.12 -0.62
N PHE A 82 8.62 2.21 0.36
CA PHE A 82 8.72 0.77 0.13
C PHE A 82 7.39 0.11 -0.32
N VAL A 83 6.27 0.83 -0.25
CA VAL A 83 4.93 0.30 -0.59
C VAL A 83 4.86 -0.24 -2.03
N ASN A 84 5.63 0.34 -2.97
CA ASN A 84 5.65 -0.09 -4.37
C ASN A 84 6.20 -1.52 -4.53
N LYS A 85 7.07 -1.97 -3.62
CA LYS A 85 7.68 -3.30 -3.68
C LYS A 85 6.86 -4.36 -2.94
N LYS A 86 6.34 -4.01 -1.75
CA LYS A 86 5.59 -4.91 -0.87
C LYS A 86 4.40 -4.20 -0.23
N PRO A 87 3.33 -3.92 -1.01
CA PRO A 87 2.25 -3.04 -0.57
C PRO A 87 1.54 -3.58 0.68
N LYS A 88 1.22 -4.88 0.72
CA LYS A 88 0.52 -5.48 1.86
C LYS A 88 1.33 -5.37 3.15
N LEU A 89 2.62 -5.71 3.09
CA LEU A 89 3.49 -5.69 4.26
C LEU A 89 3.67 -4.26 4.78
N CYS A 90 3.98 -3.30 3.90
CA CYS A 90 4.17 -1.91 4.29
C CYS A 90 2.89 -1.27 4.87
N VAL A 91 1.73 -1.50 4.24
CA VAL A 91 0.48 -0.91 4.73
C VAL A 91 0.03 -1.56 6.04
N LEU A 92 0.18 -2.89 6.18
CA LEU A 92 -0.14 -3.59 7.43
C LEU A 92 0.78 -3.14 8.57
N THR A 93 2.09 -3.06 8.32
CA THR A 93 3.05 -2.56 9.33
C THR A 93 2.75 -1.13 9.71
N GLY A 94 2.45 -0.25 8.74
CA GLY A 94 2.05 1.13 9.01
C GLY A 94 0.77 1.22 9.84
N LEU A 95 -0.23 0.37 9.56
CA LEU A 95 -1.46 0.31 10.33
C LEU A 95 -1.22 -0.14 11.77
N ILE A 96 -0.46 -1.22 11.98
CA ILE A 96 -0.12 -1.72 13.31
C ILE A 96 0.66 -0.64 14.08
N LEU A 97 1.69 -0.07 13.47
CA LEU A 97 2.51 0.97 14.10
C LEU A 97 1.66 2.17 14.51
N TYR A 98 0.77 2.64 13.64
CA TYR A 98 -0.11 3.76 13.95
C TYR A 98 -1.06 3.45 15.11
N CYS A 99 -1.67 2.26 15.13
CA CYS A 99 -2.50 1.81 16.26
C CYS A 99 -1.69 1.74 17.56
N THR A 100 -0.45 1.25 17.52
CA THR A 100 0.44 1.23 18.70
C THR A 100 0.73 2.64 19.20
N LEU A 101 1.02 3.58 18.31
CA LEU A 101 1.23 4.98 18.68
C LEU A 101 -0.01 5.59 19.33
N LEU A 102 -1.21 5.30 18.82
CA LEU A 102 -2.46 5.75 19.43
C LEU A 102 -2.66 5.20 20.84
N ILE A 103 -2.29 3.94 21.08
CA ILE A 103 -2.39 3.32 22.41
C ILE A 103 -1.40 3.94 23.39
N ILE A 104 -0.14 4.17 22.95
CA ILE A 104 0.87 4.84 23.77
C ILE A 104 0.41 6.26 24.14
N ASP A 105 -0.07 7.01 23.16
CA ASP A 105 -0.59 8.38 23.33
C ASP A 105 -1.80 8.41 24.28
N ALA A 106 -2.70 7.43 24.17
CA ALA A 106 -3.86 7.27 25.06
C ALA A 106 -3.49 6.98 26.51
N ILE A 107 -2.42 6.22 26.75
CA ILE A 107 -1.93 5.92 28.11
C ILE A 107 -1.23 7.16 28.69
N ALA A 108 -0.49 7.91 27.87
CA ALA A 108 0.22 9.10 28.30
C ALA A 108 -0.73 10.27 28.62
N ASP A 109 -1.71 10.53 27.74
CA ASP A 109 -2.75 11.54 27.94
C ASP A 109 -4.07 11.09 27.29
N PRO A 110 -5.03 10.57 28.07
CA PRO A 110 -6.33 10.15 27.57
C PRO A 110 -7.12 11.29 26.90
N SER A 111 -6.85 12.55 27.24
CA SER A 111 -7.51 13.71 26.62
C SER A 111 -7.07 13.90 25.16
N SER A 112 -5.90 13.37 24.79
CA SER A 112 -5.38 13.36 23.42
C SER A 112 -6.21 12.47 22.49
N LEU A 113 -6.95 11.48 23.00
CA LEU A 113 -7.86 10.66 22.21
C LEU A 113 -9.03 11.49 21.69
N ILE A 114 -9.56 12.38 22.54
CA ILE A 114 -10.69 13.24 22.21
C ILE A 114 -10.23 14.36 21.26
N LYS A 115 -9.05 14.92 21.51
CA LYS A 115 -8.45 15.96 20.66
C LYS A 115 -7.96 15.35 19.35
N GLY A 116 -8.45 15.87 18.23
CA GLY A 116 -8.04 15.39 16.90
C GLY A 116 -8.58 14.01 16.52
N ILE A 117 -9.63 13.51 17.21
CA ILE A 117 -10.29 12.24 16.90
C ILE A 117 -10.76 12.17 15.44
N LEU A 118 -11.19 13.31 14.86
CA LEU A 118 -11.58 13.40 13.45
C LEU A 118 -10.42 13.07 12.52
N VAL A 119 -9.25 13.66 12.76
CA VAL A 119 -8.04 13.42 11.94
C VAL A 119 -7.56 11.98 12.13
N LYS A 120 -7.52 11.50 13.38
CA LYS A 120 -7.13 10.12 13.71
C LYS A 120 -8.07 9.11 13.03
N GLY A 121 -9.38 9.36 13.04
CA GLY A 121 -10.38 8.53 12.37
C GLY A 121 -10.24 8.51 10.84
N ILE A 122 -10.00 9.67 10.22
CA ILE A 122 -9.74 9.76 8.78
C ILE A 122 -8.49 8.95 8.41
N ILE A 123 -7.41 9.05 9.18
CA ILE A 123 -6.18 8.29 8.96
C ILE A 123 -6.45 6.78 9.03
N ILE A 124 -7.14 6.32 10.08
CA ILE A 124 -7.49 4.90 10.23
C ILE A 124 -8.33 4.43 9.04
N TYR A 125 -9.33 5.21 8.63
CA TYR A 125 -10.16 4.91 7.48
C TYR A 125 -9.32 4.74 6.21
N PHE A 126 -8.40 5.67 5.93
CA PHE A 126 -7.50 5.58 4.78
C PHE A 126 -6.52 4.41 4.86
N LEU A 127 -5.98 4.09 6.05
CA LEU A 127 -5.12 2.93 6.24
C LEU A 127 -5.88 1.62 6.03
N ILE A 128 -7.11 1.50 6.53
CA ILE A 128 -7.95 0.31 6.32
C ILE A 128 -8.29 0.17 4.83
N LYS A 129 -8.66 1.27 4.17
CA LYS A 129 -8.90 1.28 2.72
C LYS A 129 -7.65 0.84 1.97
N GLY A 130 -6.49 1.38 2.33
CA GLY A 130 -5.20 1.03 1.75
C GLY A 130 -4.83 -0.43 1.98
N PHE A 131 -5.14 -0.98 3.16
CA PHE A 131 -4.87 -2.39 3.47
C PHE A 131 -5.71 -3.32 2.60
N LYS A 132 -7.00 -3.02 2.42
CA LYS A 132 -7.89 -3.78 1.52
C LYS A 132 -7.38 -3.74 0.08
N ALA A 133 -7.01 -2.56 -0.40
CA ALA A 133 -6.44 -2.36 -1.74
C ALA A 133 -5.13 -3.13 -1.92
N ALA A 134 -4.23 -3.09 -0.93
CA ALA A 134 -2.98 -3.82 -0.95
C ALA A 134 -3.17 -5.34 -0.96
N ARG A 135 -4.20 -5.86 -0.27
CA ARG A 135 -4.54 -7.29 -0.28
C ARG A 135 -5.04 -7.73 -1.65
N GLU A 136 -5.91 -6.93 -2.26
CA GLU A 136 -6.44 -7.22 -3.60
C GLU A 136 -5.33 -7.25 -4.66
N VAL A 137 -4.36 -6.34 -4.56
CA VAL A 137 -3.16 -6.32 -5.43
C VAL A 137 -2.34 -7.60 -5.31
N GLU A 138 -2.15 -8.11 -4.10
CA GLU A 138 -1.41 -9.35 -3.87
C GLU A 138 -2.17 -10.57 -4.42
N GLU A 139 -3.50 -10.61 -4.23
CA GLU A 139 -4.37 -11.63 -4.81
C GLU A 139 -4.32 -11.62 -6.35
N MET A 140 -4.35 -10.45 -6.98
CA MET A 140 -4.22 -10.31 -8.44
C MET A 140 -2.85 -10.80 -8.93
N ARG A 141 -1.76 -10.42 -8.25
CA ARG A 141 -0.40 -10.89 -8.58
C ARG A 141 -0.25 -12.41 -8.43
N ALA A 142 -0.87 -13.00 -7.41
CA ALA A 142 -0.87 -14.45 -7.22
C ALA A 142 -1.62 -15.18 -8.34
N LYS A 143 -2.78 -14.65 -8.77
CA LYS A 143 -3.52 -15.20 -9.92
C LYS A 143 -2.68 -15.16 -11.20
N LEU A 144 -1.97 -14.07 -11.46
CA LEU A 144 -1.09 -13.96 -12.63
C LEU A 144 0.02 -15.01 -12.64
N SER A 145 0.69 -15.24 -11.50
CA SER A 145 1.73 -16.26 -11.38
C SER A 145 1.20 -17.66 -11.66
N ASN A 146 -0.02 -17.99 -11.19
CA ASN A 146 -0.61 -19.30 -11.42
C ASN A 146 -1.05 -19.49 -12.89
N LEU A 147 -1.47 -18.41 -13.58
CA LEU A 147 -1.78 -18.47 -15.01
C LEU A 147 -0.53 -18.75 -15.85
N GLU A 148 0.63 -18.23 -15.45
CA GLU A 148 1.91 -18.53 -16.12
C GLU A 148 2.30 -20.00 -15.97
N THR A 149 2.13 -20.58 -14.77
CA THR A 149 2.44 -22.00 -14.53
C THR A 149 1.50 -22.95 -15.29
N MET A 150 0.21 -22.62 -15.38
CA MET A 150 -0.75 -23.45 -16.15
C MET A 150 -0.48 -23.40 -17.66
N LYS A 151 0.09 -22.30 -18.17
CA LYS A 151 0.45 -22.17 -19.59
C LYS A 151 1.73 -22.91 -19.96
N GLU A 152 2.67 -23.09 -19.03
CA GLU A 152 3.86 -23.92 -19.25
C GLU A 152 3.52 -25.42 -19.23
N GLU A 153 2.55 -25.85 -18.43
CA GLU A 153 2.13 -27.25 -18.33
C GLU A 153 1.33 -27.72 -19.56
N ASP A 154 0.60 -26.83 -20.23
CA ASP A 154 -0.19 -27.13 -21.44
C ASP A 154 0.65 -27.04 -22.75
N LYS A 155 1.96 -26.81 -22.65
CA LYS A 155 2.83 -26.87 -23.84
C LYS A 155 2.98 -28.32 -24.30
N PRO A 156 2.71 -28.62 -25.59
CA PRO A 156 2.91 -29.96 -26.13
C PRO A 156 4.38 -30.39 -25.97
N ILE A 157 4.59 -31.63 -25.52
CA ILE A 157 5.89 -32.23 -25.15
C ILE A 157 6.90 -32.17 -26.33
N ASP A 158 6.40 -32.02 -27.54
CA ASP A 158 7.11 -31.95 -28.81
C ASP A 158 7.89 -30.63 -29.04
N GLN A 159 7.87 -29.67 -28.09
CA GLN A 159 8.67 -28.43 -28.15
C GLN A 159 9.88 -28.39 -27.20
N ILE A 160 10.28 -29.52 -26.59
CA ILE A 160 11.48 -29.62 -25.71
C ILE A 160 12.59 -30.42 -26.40
#